data_AF-A0A931U4Q3-F1
#
_entry.id   AF-A0A931U4Q3-F1
#
_cell.length_a   1.000
_cell.length_b   1.000
_cell.length_c   1.000
_cell.angle_alpha   90.00
_cell.angle_beta   90.00
_cell.angle_gamma   90.00
#
_symmetry.space_group_name_H-M   'P 1'
#
loop_
_entity.id
_entity.type
_entity.pdbx_description
1 polymer ?
#
loop_
_entity_poly.entity_id
_entity_poly.type
_entity_poly.pdbx_seq_one_letter_code
_entity_poly.pdbx_strand_id
1 'polypeptide(L)' 'MLEWLDGEHVLMFATDYPHWDYDDPVHVLRALPEPARQRILCDNALELYGLPPTRPAA' A
#
# COMPACT_ATOMS: atom_id res chain seq x y z
N MET A 1 5.10 -11.59 -12.16
CA MET A 1 6.07 -10.66 -11.52
C MET A 1 5.75 -10.48 -10.04
N LEU A 2 4.58 -9.95 -9.67
CA LEU A 2 4.20 -9.76 -8.26
C LEU A 2 4.23 -11.06 -7.44
N GLU A 3 3.70 -12.15 -8.00
CA GLU A 3 3.73 -13.48 -7.34
C GLU A 3 5.15 -13.98 -7.05
N TRP A 4 6.13 -13.64 -7.89
CA TRP A 4 7.52 -14.09 -7.71
C TRP A 4 8.23 -13.34 -6.58
N LEU A 5 7.78 -12.13 -6.28
CA LEU A 5 8.33 -11.25 -5.26
C LEU A 5 7.59 -11.36 -3.92
N ASP A 6 6.55 -12.19 -3.85
CA ASP A 6 5.55 -12.12 -2.78
C ASP A 6 5.04 -10.68 -2.57
N GLY A 7 4.58 -10.07 -3.67
CA GLY A 7 4.24 -8.66 -3.71
C GLY A 7 3.15 -8.24 -2.72
N GLU A 8 2.30 -9.15 -2.29
CA GLU A 8 1.27 -8.92 -1.26
C GLU A 8 1.87 -8.63 0.13
N HIS A 9 3.05 -9.15 0.44
CA HIS A 9 3.70 -8.99 1.75
C HIS A 9 4.92 -8.05 1.70
N VAL A 10 5.48 -7.80 0.51
CA VAL A 10 6.71 -7.01 0.35
C VAL A 10 6.43 -5.58 -0.14
N LEU A 11 5.39 -5.34 -0.94
CA LEU A 11 5.15 -4.03 -1.52
C LEU A 11 4.38 -3.09 -0.58
N MET A 12 4.71 -1.80 -0.66
CA MET A 12 3.94 -0.72 -0.04
C MET A 12 3.59 0.31 -1.10
N PHE A 13 2.40 0.89 -0.98
CA PHE A 13 1.99 2.01 -1.80
C PHE A 13 2.71 3.29 -1.37
N ALA A 14 3.20 4.05 -2.35
CA ALA A 14 3.68 5.40 -2.19
C ALA A 14 3.11 6.22 -3.36
N THR A 15 2.73 7.46 -3.09
CA THR A 15 2.08 8.29 -4.09
C THR A 15 3.04 9.01 -5.03
N ASP A 16 4.30 9.14 -4.61
CA ASP A 16 5.32 9.95 -5.26
C ASP A 16 4.94 11.44 -5.44
N TYR A 17 4.07 11.98 -4.57
CA TYR A 17 3.73 13.40 -4.58
C TYR A 17 4.95 14.27 -4.20
N PRO A 18 5.24 15.38 -4.91
CA PRO A 18 4.46 16.04 -5.98
C PRO A 18 5.01 15.82 -7.39
N HIS A 19 5.57 14.65 -7.70
CA HIS A 19 6.09 14.37 -9.04
C HIS A 19 4.99 14.43 -10.11
N TRP A 20 5.40 14.70 -11.35
CA TRP A 20 4.48 14.98 -12.47
C TRP A 20 3.67 13.74 -12.89
N ASP A 21 4.19 12.56 -12.59
CA ASP A 21 3.65 11.22 -12.83
C ASP A 21 3.17 10.53 -11.54
N TYR A 22 2.79 11.32 -10.53
CA TYR A 22 2.16 10.85 -9.29
C TYR A 22 1.20 9.66 -9.48
N ASP A 23 1.25 8.74 -8.52
CA ASP A 23 0.43 7.53 -8.49
C ASP A 23 -0.91 7.75 -7.77
N ASP A 24 -2.02 7.71 -8.53
CA ASP A 24 -3.36 7.68 -7.95
C ASP A 24 -3.66 6.28 -7.36
N PRO A 25 -3.96 6.17 -6.05
CA PRO A 25 -4.15 4.86 -5.39
C PRO A 25 -5.34 4.07 -5.94
N VAL A 26 -6.39 4.75 -6.40
CA VAL A 26 -7.57 4.12 -6.99
C VAL A 26 -7.23 3.58 -8.36
N HIS A 27 -6.41 4.30 -9.14
CA HIS A 27 -6.00 3.89 -10.47
C HIS A 27 -5.00 2.72 -10.44
N VAL A 28 -3.89 2.87 -9.71
CA VAL A 28 -2.74 1.95 -9.76
C VAL A 28 -3.07 0.56 -9.22
N LEU A 29 -3.91 0.49 -8.19
CA LEU A 29 -4.22 -0.76 -7.51
C LEU A 29 -5.54 -1.41 -7.96
N ARG A 30 -6.21 -0.84 -8.99
CA ARG A 30 -7.53 -1.28 -9.45
C ARG A 30 -7.61 -2.75 -9.87
N ALA A 31 -6.49 -3.30 -10.34
CA ALA A 31 -6.41 -4.66 -10.86
C ALA A 31 -6.10 -5.71 -9.78
N LEU A 32 -5.79 -5.27 -8.55
CA LEU A 32 -5.44 -6.15 -7.45
C LEU A 32 -6.68 -6.66 -6.72
N PRO A 33 -6.70 -7.93 -6.28
CA PRO A 33 -7.70 -8.45 -5.35
C PRO A 33 -7.79 -7.58 -4.08
N GLU A 34 -8.97 -7.57 -3.44
CA GLU A 34 -9.23 -6.83 -2.20
C GLU A 34 -8.15 -7.06 -1.13
N PRO A 35 -7.76 -8.32 -0.81
CA PRO A 35 -6.80 -8.57 0.26
C PRO A 35 -5.42 -7.98 -0.03
N ALA A 36 -4.91 -8.20 -1.24
CA ALA A 36 -3.62 -7.68 -1.67
C ALA A 36 -3.60 -6.15 -1.68
N ARG A 37 -4.71 -5.52 -2.12
CA ARG A 37 -4.83 -4.06 -2.12
C ARG A 37 -4.80 -3.48 -0.71
N GLN A 38 -5.51 -4.09 0.25
CA GLN A 38 -5.51 -3.66 1.65
C GLN A 38 -4.10 -3.74 2.25
N ARG A 39 -3.39 -4.84 2.01
CA ARG A 39 -2.03 -5.02 2.52
C ARG A 39 -1.04 -4.01 1.96
N ILE A 40 -1.07 -3.79 0.65
CA ILE A 40 -0.17 -2.86 -0.04
C ILE A 40 -0.48 -1.40 0.34
N LEU A 41 -1.76 -1.04 0.52
CA LEU A 41 -2.14 0.32 0.92
C LEU A 41 -1.85 0.65 2.38
N CYS A 42 -1.88 -0.34 3.28
CA CYS A 42 -1.90 -0.08 4.72
C CYS A 42 -1.07 -1.09 5.52
N ASP A 43 -1.45 -2.37 5.49
CA ASP A 43 -1.00 -3.33 6.51
C ASP A 43 0.53 -3.52 6.49
N ASN A 44 1.14 -3.58 5.31
CA ASN A 44 2.59 -3.74 5.19
C ASN A 44 3.36 -2.54 5.77
N ALA A 45 2.82 -1.32 5.64
CA ALA A 45 3.41 -0.14 6.23
C ALA A 45 3.23 -0.13 7.76
N LEU A 46 2.04 -0.50 8.26
CA LEU A 46 1.81 -0.62 9.71
C LEU A 46 2.78 -1.62 10.35
N GLU A 47 2.96 -2.78 9.72
CA GLU A 47 3.87 -3.83 10.18
C GLU A 47 5.33 -3.35 10.16
N LEU A 48 5.79 -2.78 9.05
CA LEU A 48 7.16 -2.30 8.90
C LEU A 48 7.52 -1.21 9.91
N TYR A 49 6.62 -0.25 10.12
CA TYR A 49 6.86 0.90 11.00
C TYR A 49 6.43 0.66 12.45
N GLY A 50 5.86 -0.51 12.78
CA GLY A 50 5.36 -0.82 14.13
C GLY A 50 4.24 0.12 14.59
N LEU A 51 3.37 0.54 13.66
CA LEU A 51 2.29 1.49 13.95
C LEU A 51 1.00 0.79 14.37
N PRO A 52 0.21 1.38 15.29
CA PRO A 52 -1.11 0.85 15.60
C PRO A 52 -2.08 1.09 14.43
N PRO A 53 -3.07 0.19 14.22
CA PRO A 53 -4.03 0.31 13.13
C PRO A 53 -4.98 1.51 13.28
N THR A 54 -5.09 2.05 14.49
CA THR A 54 -5.86 3.25 14.79
C THR A 54 -5.10 4.16 15.73
N ARG A 55 -5.36 5.46 15.59
CA ARG A 55 -4.89 6.49 16.51
C ARG A 55 -6.13 7.18 17.12
N PRO A 56 -6.09 7.62 18.39
CA PRO A 56 -7.15 8.46 18.94
C PRO A 56 -7.42 9.68 18.04
N ALA A 57 -8.70 10.02 17.88
CA ALA A 57 -9.08 11.32 17.32
C ALA A 57 -8.53 12.42 18.24
N ALA A 58 -7.92 13.44 17.64
CA ALA A 58 -7.39 14.60 18.35
C ALA A 58 -8.51 15.55 18.81
#